data_AF-A0A851GAN7-F1
#
_entry.id   AF-A0A851GAN7-F1
#
_cell.length_a   1.000
_cell.length_b   1.000
_cell.length_c   1.000
_cell.angle_alpha   90.00
_cell.angle_beta   90.00
_cell.angle_gamma   90.00
#
_symmetry.space_group_name_H-M   'P 1'
#
loop_
_entity.id
_entity.type
_entity.pdbx_description
1 polymer ?
#
loop_
_entity_poly.entity_id
_entity_poly.type
_entity_poly.pdbx_seq_one_letter_code
_entity_poly.pdbx_strand_id
1 'polypeptide(L)' 'ALRMNMMISYQELVRTFPNEPMIYQGFQALPRFGNSYTLIGSWVIDDEPAGIGIREDGSLITKDTSRFIPHYIAG' A
#
# COMPACT_ATOMS: atom_id res chain seq x y z
N ALA A 1 9.27 -13.34 -4.38
CA ALA A 1 8.41 -12.84 -3.29
C ALA A 1 7.96 -11.42 -3.63
N LEU A 2 6.71 -11.23 -4.05
CA LEU A 2 6.08 -9.93 -4.23
C LEU A 2 4.58 -10.11 -3.95
N ARG A 3 4.16 -9.90 -2.71
CA ARG A 3 2.75 -9.63 -2.39
C ARG A 3 2.70 -8.42 -1.47
N MET A 4 2.78 -7.25 -2.09
CA MET A 4 2.34 -6.02 -1.44
C MET A 4 0.83 -6.13 -1.27
N ASN A 5 0.37 -6.20 -0.02
CA ASN A 5 -1.04 -6.10 0.33
C ASN A 5 -1.50 -4.67 0.04
N MET A 6 -2.04 -4.49 -1.15
CA MET A 6 -2.75 -3.28 -1.54
C MET A 6 -4.23 -3.52 -1.25
N MET A 7 -4.77 -2.76 -0.31
CA MET A 7 -6.20 -2.55 -0.21
C MET A 7 -6.57 -1.71 -1.45
N ILE A 8 -6.92 -2.38 -2.55
CA ILE A 8 -7.40 -1.74 -3.77
C ILE A 8 -8.88 -1.41 -3.54
N SER A 9 -9.35 -0.25 -3.99
CA SER A 9 -10.78 0.05 -3.88
C SER A 9 -11.56 -1.01 -4.66
N TYR A 10 -12.67 -1.48 -4.10
CA TYR A 10 -13.58 -2.42 -4.76
C TYR A 10 -13.89 -2.01 -6.21
N GLN A 11 -14.02 -0.70 -6.45
CA GLN A 11 -14.31 -0.11 -7.76
C GLN A 11 -13.19 -0.33 -8.80
N GLU A 12 -11.92 -0.22 -8.43
CA GLU A 12 -10.78 -0.47 -9.35
C GLU A 12 -10.56 -1.97 -9.59
N LEU A 13 -10.72 -2.79 -8.54
CA LEU A 13 -10.60 -4.24 -8.66
C LEU A 13 -11.69 -4.84 -9.55
N VAL A 14 -12.97 -4.46 -9.37
CA VAL A 14 -14.07 -4.98 -10.19
C VAL A 14 -13.91 -4.63 -11.66
N ARG A 15 -13.33 -3.47 -11.99
CA ARG A 15 -13.02 -3.12 -13.38
C ARG A 15 -11.93 -4.01 -13.99
N THR A 16 -10.95 -4.38 -13.18
CA THR A 16 -9.78 -5.13 -13.66
C THR A 16 -10.01 -6.65 -13.63
N PHE A 17 -10.82 -7.12 -12.67
CA PHE A 17 -11.09 -8.54 -12.37
C PHE A 17 -12.58 -8.76 -12.02
N PRO A 18 -13.50 -8.61 -12.98
CA PRO A 18 -14.93 -8.56 -12.71
C PRO A 18 -15.56 -9.85 -12.17
N ASN A 19 -14.89 -11.00 -12.35
CA ASN A 19 -15.42 -12.33 -12.00
C ASN A 19 -14.48 -13.15 -11.10
N GLU A 20 -13.46 -12.52 -10.53
CA GLU A 20 -12.53 -13.21 -9.64
C GLU A 20 -13.09 -13.27 -8.20
N PRO A 21 -12.75 -14.31 -7.42
CA PRO A 21 -13.12 -14.39 -6.01
C PRO A 21 -12.67 -13.15 -5.23
N MET A 22 -13.57 -12.62 -4.40
CA MET A 22 -13.34 -11.42 -3.59
C MET A 22 -13.21 -11.78 -2.11
N ILE A 23 -12.37 -11.03 -1.38
CA ILE A 23 -12.31 -11.06 0.08
C ILE A 23 -12.76 -9.72 0.65
N TYR A 24 -13.41 -9.74 1.82
CA TYR A 24 -13.75 -8.54 2.58
C TYR A 24 -12.79 -8.39 3.75
N GLN A 25 -12.23 -7.20 3.90
CA GLN A 25 -11.35 -6.84 5.02
C GLN A 25 -12.03 -5.73 5.84
N GLY A 26 -11.87 -5.79 7.17
CA GLY A 26 -12.25 -4.67 8.04
C GLY A 26 -11.53 -3.39 7.61
N PHE A 27 -12.29 -2.29 7.49
CA PHE A 27 -11.72 -1.01 7.06
C PHE A 27 -10.76 -0.47 8.13
N GLN A 28 -9.55 -0.14 7.70
CA GLN A 28 -8.59 0.62 8.49
C GLN A 28 -7.99 1.71 7.62
N ALA A 29 -8.24 2.97 7.99
CA ALA A 29 -7.78 4.11 7.24
C ALA A 29 -6.26 4.25 7.33
N LEU A 30 -5.61 4.61 6.21
CA LEU A 30 -4.20 5.00 6.22
C LEU A 30 -4.03 6.31 7.01
N PRO A 31 -2.93 6.46 7.77
CA PRO A 31 -2.62 7.74 8.40
C PRO A 31 -2.48 8.83 7.33
N ARG A 32 -2.99 10.02 7.65
CA ARG A 32 -2.96 11.18 6.76
C ARG A 32 -1.98 12.22 7.29
N PHE A 33 -0.99 12.55 6.47
CA PHE A 33 -0.05 13.64 6.71
C PHE A 33 -0.27 14.73 5.67
N GLY A 34 -0.71 15.91 6.12
CA GLY A 34 -1.15 16.96 5.22
C GLY A 34 -2.27 16.50 4.28
N ASN A 35 -1.98 16.44 2.98
CA ASN A 35 -2.93 16.02 1.94
C ASN A 35 -2.67 14.60 1.40
N SER A 36 -1.79 13.84 2.05
CA SER A 36 -1.38 12.51 1.59
C SER A 36 -1.81 11.42 2.57
N TYR A 37 -2.29 10.31 2.03
CA TYR A 37 -2.45 9.05 2.75
C TYR A 37 -1.16 8.23 2.63
N THR A 38 -0.61 7.82 3.77
CA THR A 38 0.73 7.23 3.85
C THR A 38 0.67 5.72 4.10
N LEU A 39 1.43 4.97 3.29
CA LEU A 39 1.61 3.53 3.41
C LEU A 39 3.08 3.20 3.64
N ILE A 40 3.34 2.27 4.56
CA ILE A 40 4.65 1.66 4.76
C ILE A 40 4.69 0.33 4.01
N GLY A 41 5.65 0.18 3.10
CA GLY A 41 6.04 -1.12 2.55
C GLY A 41 7.20 -1.68 3.36
N SER A 42 7.18 -2.98 3.63
CA SER A 42 8.30 -3.72 4.24
C SER A 42 8.72 -4.84 3.32
N TRP A 43 10.03 -5.07 3.23
CA TRP A 43 10.64 -6.10 2.39
C TRP A 43 11.27 -7.16 3.27
N VAL A 44 11.03 -8.42 2.91
CA VAL A 44 11.68 -9.58 3.47
C VAL A 44 12.49 -10.24 2.34
N ILE A 45 13.75 -10.56 2.60
CA ILE A 45 14.61 -11.35 1.71
C ILE A 45 14.88 -12.66 2.44
N ASP A 46 14.50 -13.76 1.80
CA ASP A 46 14.34 -15.06 2.45
C ASP A 46 13.40 -14.95 3.68
N ASP A 47 13.91 -15.20 4.88
CA ASP A 47 13.15 -15.09 6.14
C ASP A 47 13.58 -13.87 6.97
N GLU A 48 14.40 -12.98 6.40
CA GLU A 48 15.00 -11.85 7.12
C GLU A 48 14.43 -10.49 6.64
N PRO A 49 14.13 -9.56 7.57
CA PRO A 49 13.70 -8.21 7.21
C PRO A 49 14.84 -7.44 6.55
N ALA A 50 14.59 -6.92 5.35
CA ALA A 50 15.61 -6.32 4.49
C ALA A 50 15.43 -4.82 4.25
N GLY A 51 14.31 -4.23 4.67
CA GLY A 51 14.13 -2.78 4.60
C GLY A 51 12.67 -2.35 4.55
N ILE A 52 12.47 -1.03 4.55
CA ILE A 52 11.16 -0.40 4.43
C ILE A 52 11.16 0.68 3.34
N GLY A 53 9.98 1.08 2.92
CA GLY A 53 9.76 2.24 2.05
C GLY A 53 8.45 2.93 2.39
N ILE A 54 8.34 4.20 2.04
CA ILE A 54 7.13 5.00 2.27
C ILE A 54 6.53 5.39 0.92
N ARG A 55 5.21 5.19 0.77
CA ARG A 55 4.44 5.67 -0.37
C ARG A 55 3.31 6.58 0.07
N GLU A 56 3.05 7.61 -0.72
CA GLU A 56 1.96 8.54 -0.49
C GLU A 56 1.08 8.73 -1.73
N ASP A 57 -0.22 8.80 -1.49
CA ASP A 57 -1.24 9.12 -2.51
C ASP A 57 -2.22 10.18 -1.99
N GLY A 58 -2.86 10.92 -2.90
CA GLY A 58 -3.94 11.85 -2.56
C GLY A 58 -5.28 11.14 -2.26
N SER A 59 -5.36 9.85 -2.55
CA SER A 59 -6.51 8.98 -2.28
C SER A 59 -6.17 7.87 -1.28
N LEU A 60 -7.18 7.19 -0.75
CA LEU A 60 -7.01 6.09 0.21
C LEU A 60 -6.33 4.85 -0.39
N ILE A 61 -6.24 4.76 -1.71
CA ILE A 61 -5.67 3.62 -2.43
C ILE A 61 -4.31 4.02 -2.95
N THR A 62 -3.25 3.36 -2.46
CA THR A 62 -1.92 3.47 -3.06
C THR A 62 -1.92 2.77 -4.42
N LYS A 63 -1.31 3.41 -5.42
CA LYS A 63 -1.24 2.97 -6.81
C LYS A 63 0.23 2.86 -7.24
N ASP A 64 0.47 2.26 -8.41
CA ASP A 64 1.83 2.22 -8.98
C ASP A 64 2.38 3.62 -9.29
N THR A 65 1.49 4.58 -9.54
CA THR A 65 1.81 6.00 -9.75
C THR A 65 1.97 6.79 -8.44
N SER A 66 1.70 6.19 -7.27
CA SER A 66 1.89 6.87 -6.00
C SER A 66 3.36 7.17 -5.75
N ARG A 67 3.63 8.29 -5.10
CA ARG A 67 4.99 8.82 -4.93
C ARG A 67 5.77 7.97 -3.95
N PHE A 68 7.04 7.71 -4.25
CA PHE A 68 7.98 7.19 -3.27
C PHE A 68 8.54 8.34 -2.44
N ILE A 69 8.41 8.26 -1.12
CA ILE A 69 8.82 9.32 -0.21
C ILE A 69 10.19 8.96 0.38
N PRO A 70 11.20 9.85 0.27
CA PRO A 70 12.47 9.67 0.97
C PRO A 70 12.24 9.56 2.47
N HIS A 71 12.88 8.58 3.09
CA HIS A 71 12.82 8.37 4.53
C HIS A 71 14.21 8.09 5.08
N TYR A 72 14.39 8.34 6.36
CA TYR A 72 15.58 7.98 7.11
C TYR A 72 15.16 7.48 8.50
N ILE A 73 15.99 6.66 9.11
CA ILE A 73 15.80 6.19 10.48
C ILE A 73 16.70 7.04 11.37
N ALA A 74 16.10 7.77 12.30
CA ALA A 74 16.83 8.47 13.36
C ALA A 74 17.12 7.49 14.50
N GLY A 75 18.34 7.54 15.03
CA GLY A 75 18.74 6.81 16.24
C GLY A 75 18.22 7.44 17.52
#